data_AF-A0A6G2JID9-F1
#
_entry.id   AF-A0A6G2JID9-F1
#
_cell.length_a   1.000
_cell.length_b   1.000
_cell.length_c   1.000
_cell.angle_alpha   90.00
_cell.angle_beta   90.00
_cell.angle_gamma   90.00
#
_symmetry.space_group_name_H-M   'P 1'
#
loop_
_entity.id
_entity.type
_entity.pdbx_description
1 polymer ?
#
loop_
_entity_poly.entity_id
_entity_poly.type
_entity_poly.pdbx_seq_one_letter_code
_entity_poly.pdbx_strand_id
1 'polypeptide(L)'
;TTDGEKPWRNRESEFDRREASPSEIAVKWDRGWGVLLDTLSQLSDDDLASEVTVRRVSLNVHEALLRSLAHAAYHVGQIVYLAKSFRGQDWEYLSIAPGQSEAYNANPVLEKASAYTSASVGSP
;
A
#
# COMPACT_ATOMS: atom_id res chain seq x y z
N THR A 1 -8.71 -2.10 21.13
CA THR A 1 -7.55 -1.41 20.52
C THR A 1 -6.72 -0.82 21.65
N THR A 2 -5.40 -0.92 21.58
CA THR A 2 -4.51 -0.33 22.59
C THR A 2 -3.28 0.16 21.86
N ASP A 3 -2.88 1.38 22.15
CA ASP A 3 -1.62 1.92 21.66
C ASP A 3 -0.45 1.08 22.18
N GLY A 4 0.65 1.10 21.43
CA GLY A 4 1.88 0.41 21.77
C GLY A 4 1.95 -1.03 21.31
N GLU A 5 3.06 -1.66 21.68
CA GLU A 5 3.39 -3.01 21.29
C GLU A 5 2.47 -4.02 21.96
N LYS A 6 1.99 -5.00 21.17
CA LYS A 6 1.16 -6.07 21.72
C LYS A 6 2.03 -7.04 22.51
N PRO A 7 1.59 -7.54 23.68
CA PRO A 7 2.36 -8.49 24.47
C PRO A 7 2.74 -9.77 23.71
N TRP A 8 1.96 -10.13 22.69
CA TRP A 8 2.20 -11.29 21.83
C TRP A 8 3.13 -11.02 20.65
N ARG A 9 3.58 -9.76 20.42
CA ARG A 9 4.50 -9.46 19.33
C ARG A 9 5.94 -9.70 19.76
N ASN A 10 6.59 -10.68 19.13
CA ASN A 10 8.02 -10.89 19.24
C ASN A 10 8.71 -10.38 17.98
N ARG A 11 9.23 -9.15 18.04
CA ARG A 11 9.87 -8.49 16.89
C ARG A 11 11.07 -9.26 16.36
N GLU A 12 11.88 -9.86 17.23
CA GLU A 12 13.07 -10.59 16.79
C GLU A 12 12.69 -11.76 15.88
N SER A 13 11.64 -12.49 16.27
CA SER A 13 11.14 -13.61 15.49
C SER A 13 10.61 -13.24 14.10
N GLU A 14 10.34 -11.95 13.84
CA GLU A 14 9.89 -11.46 12.52
C GLU A 14 11.04 -11.53 11.49
N PHE A 15 12.29 -11.56 11.93
CA PHE A 15 13.48 -11.64 11.07
C PHE A 15 14.04 -13.06 10.93
N ASP A 16 13.50 -14.02 11.66
CA ASP A 16 13.86 -15.43 11.52
C ASP A 16 13.58 -15.91 10.10
N ARG A 17 14.49 -16.71 9.55
CA ARG A 17 14.30 -17.32 8.24
C ARG A 17 13.08 -18.25 8.29
N ARG A 18 12.10 -17.97 7.45
CA ARG A 18 10.91 -18.79 7.28
C ARG A 18 10.86 -19.26 5.83
N GLU A 19 10.75 -20.56 5.64
CA GLU A 19 10.36 -21.10 4.35
C GLU A 19 8.84 -20.97 4.24
N ALA A 20 8.36 -20.38 3.16
CA ALA A 20 6.95 -20.24 2.86
C ALA A 20 6.75 -20.45 1.36
N SER A 21 5.79 -21.29 1.02
CA SER A 21 5.33 -21.42 -0.36
C SER A 21 4.61 -20.14 -0.82
N PRO A 22 4.54 -19.88 -2.13
CA PRO A 22 3.79 -18.74 -2.67
C PRO A 22 2.32 -18.69 -2.20
N SER A 23 1.66 -19.85 -2.05
CA SER A 23 0.28 -19.92 -1.56
C SER A 23 0.18 -19.51 -0.08
N GLU A 24 1.11 -19.94 0.77
CA GLU A 24 1.14 -19.52 2.18
C GLU A 24 1.41 -18.02 2.33
N ILE A 25 2.23 -17.44 1.44
CA ILE A 25 2.45 -15.99 1.38
C ILE A 25 1.16 -15.28 0.99
N ALA A 26 0.49 -15.74 -0.07
CA ALA A 26 -0.78 -15.15 -0.53
C ALA A 26 -1.86 -15.21 0.56
N VAL A 27 -2.05 -16.35 1.22
CA VAL A 27 -3.02 -16.47 2.32
C VAL A 27 -2.71 -15.50 3.47
N LYS A 28 -1.45 -15.34 3.85
CA LYS A 28 -1.05 -14.38 4.89
C LYS A 28 -1.26 -12.93 4.44
N TRP A 29 -0.95 -12.64 3.18
CA TRP A 29 -1.15 -11.33 2.57
C TRP A 29 -2.64 -10.95 2.58
N ASP A 30 -3.50 -11.80 2.05
CA ASP A 30 -4.95 -11.58 1.96
C ASP A 30 -5.58 -11.43 3.35
N ARG A 31 -5.15 -12.27 4.31
CA ARG A 31 -5.61 -12.14 5.70
C ARG A 31 -5.21 -10.80 6.31
N GLY A 32 -3.98 -10.34 6.08
CA GLY A 32 -3.48 -9.08 6.64
C GLY A 32 -4.17 -7.87 6.04
N TRP A 33 -4.24 -7.81 4.71
CA TRP A 33 -4.89 -6.72 3.99
C TRP A 33 -6.40 -6.71 4.14
N GLY A 34 -7.04 -7.87 4.24
CA GLY A 34 -8.48 -7.97 4.49
C GLY A 34 -8.92 -7.19 5.73
N VAL A 35 -8.19 -7.31 6.84
CA VAL A 35 -8.49 -6.54 8.06
C VAL A 35 -8.45 -5.03 7.81
N LEU A 36 -7.45 -4.54 7.07
CA LEU A 36 -7.35 -3.11 6.73
C LEU A 36 -8.51 -2.69 5.81
N LEU A 37 -8.75 -3.43 4.72
CA LEU A 37 -9.76 -3.10 3.72
C LEU A 37 -11.17 -3.14 4.32
N ASP A 38 -11.48 -4.14 5.14
CA ASP A 38 -12.75 -4.24 5.86
C ASP A 38 -12.94 -3.05 6.80
N THR A 39 -11.88 -2.65 7.52
CA THR A 39 -11.94 -1.47 8.41
C THR A 39 -12.17 -0.19 7.60
N LEU A 40 -11.44 0.01 6.50
CA LEU A 40 -11.61 1.18 5.64
C LEU A 40 -13.02 1.26 5.04
N SER A 41 -13.63 0.12 4.70
CA SER A 41 -14.99 0.08 4.14
C SER A 41 -16.08 0.56 5.10
N GLN A 42 -15.77 0.64 6.40
CA GLN A 42 -16.70 1.03 7.46
C GLN A 42 -16.50 2.49 7.89
N LEU A 43 -15.45 3.16 7.43
CA LEU A 43 -15.20 4.56 7.78
C LEU A 43 -16.14 5.50 7.01
N SER A 44 -16.67 6.47 7.73
CA SER A 44 -17.36 7.63 7.19
C SER A 44 -16.42 8.84 7.10
N ASP A 45 -16.86 9.90 6.40
CA ASP A 45 -16.09 11.15 6.31
C ASP A 45 -15.88 11.81 7.68
N ASP A 46 -16.85 11.70 8.59
CA ASP A 46 -16.75 12.22 9.96
C ASP A 46 -15.66 11.49 10.76
N ASP A 47 -15.46 10.19 10.51
CA ASP A 47 -14.41 9.41 11.17
C ASP A 47 -13.02 9.90 10.80
N LEU A 48 -12.83 10.49 9.61
CA LEU A 48 -11.52 10.97 9.13
C LEU A 48 -10.95 12.10 9.99
N ALA A 49 -11.83 12.88 10.64
CA ALA A 49 -11.47 13.96 11.55
C ALA A 49 -11.28 13.50 13.01
N SER A 50 -11.57 12.23 13.32
CA SER A 50 -11.42 11.70 14.67
C SER A 50 -9.94 11.47 15.02
N GLU A 51 -9.61 11.58 16.31
CA GLU A 51 -8.26 11.32 16.80
C GLU A 51 -8.00 9.83 17.10
N VAL A 52 -6.81 9.39 16.75
CA VAL A 52 -6.25 8.08 17.03
C VAL A 52 -4.83 8.23 17.57
N THR A 53 -4.52 7.53 18.66
CA THR A 53 -3.17 7.52 19.23
C THR A 53 -2.32 6.42 18.61
N VAL A 54 -1.17 6.78 18.02
CA VAL A 54 -0.17 5.85 17.48
C VAL A 54 1.19 6.15 18.10
N ARG A 55 1.69 5.22 18.92
CA ARG A 55 2.95 5.34 19.67
C ARG A 55 3.03 6.61 20.51
N ARG A 56 1.97 6.87 21.28
CA ARG A 56 1.77 8.05 22.15
C ARG A 56 1.65 9.38 21.39
N VAL A 57 1.49 9.35 20.07
CA VAL A 57 1.24 10.53 19.25
C VAL A 57 -0.22 10.55 18.85
N SER A 58 -0.95 11.60 19.20
CA SER A 58 -2.30 11.83 18.67
C SER A 58 -2.21 12.27 17.22
N LEU A 59 -2.98 11.62 16.36
CA LEU A 59 -3.10 11.92 14.94
C LEU A 59 -4.59 11.89 14.58
N ASN A 60 -5.01 12.68 13.61
CA ASN A 60 -6.30 12.46 12.99
C ASN A 60 -6.25 11.16 12.16
N VAL A 61 -7.40 10.51 11.97
CA VAL A 61 -7.50 9.27 11.19
C VAL A 61 -6.93 9.47 9.77
N HIS A 62 -7.24 10.56 9.08
CA HIS A 62 -6.70 10.82 7.75
C HIS A 62 -5.16 10.95 7.73
N GLU A 63 -4.55 11.54 8.76
CA GLU A 63 -3.08 11.64 8.89
C GLU A 63 -2.46 10.26 9.11
N ALA A 64 -3.09 9.43 9.96
CA ALA A 64 -2.67 8.06 10.20
C ALA A 64 -2.77 7.21 8.92
N LEU A 65 -3.82 7.37 8.13
CA LEU A 65 -4.01 6.71 6.84
C LEU A 65 -2.96 7.15 5.81
N LEU A 66 -2.70 8.45 5.69
CA LEU A 66 -1.67 8.96 4.78
C LEU A 66 -0.29 8.42 5.13
N ARG A 67 0.04 8.38 6.43
CA ARG A 67 1.28 7.76 6.92
C ARG A 67 1.35 6.27 6.58
N SER A 68 0.25 5.54 6.74
CA SER A 68 0.17 4.11 6.37
C SER A 68 0.40 3.91 4.87
N LEU A 69 -0.23 4.72 4.03
CA LEU A 69 -0.07 4.70 2.58
C LEU A 69 1.38 4.97 2.15
N ALA A 70 2.01 6.02 2.70
CA ALA A 70 3.40 6.34 2.41
C ALA A 70 4.35 5.20 2.80
N HIS A 71 4.11 4.57 3.95
CA HIS A 71 4.89 3.43 4.41
C HIS A 71 4.72 2.19 3.51
N ALA A 72 3.48 1.89 3.09
CA ALA A 72 3.22 0.81 2.15
C ALA A 72 3.90 1.06 0.80
N ALA A 73 3.80 2.26 0.24
CA ALA A 73 4.46 2.65 -1.00
C ALA A 73 5.98 2.48 -0.93
N TYR A 74 6.60 2.87 0.18
CA TYR A 74 8.03 2.65 0.43
C TYR A 74 8.42 1.18 0.32
N HIS A 75 7.68 0.28 1.00
CA HIS A 75 7.97 -1.15 0.97
C HIS A 75 7.65 -1.80 -0.38
N VAL A 76 6.58 -1.40 -1.06
CA VAL A 76 6.31 -1.85 -2.43
C VAL A 76 7.48 -1.48 -3.35
N GLY A 77 8.04 -0.28 -3.22
CA GLY A 77 9.24 0.13 -3.96
C GLY A 77 10.45 -0.78 -3.69
N GLN A 78 10.70 -1.16 -2.43
CA GLN A 78 11.76 -2.09 -2.08
C GLN A 78 11.55 -3.48 -2.71
N ILE A 79 10.32 -4.00 -2.67
CA ILE A 79 9.97 -5.29 -3.28
C ILE A 79 10.18 -5.26 -4.79
N VAL A 80 9.70 -4.21 -5.47
CA VAL A 80 9.87 -4.03 -6.91
C VAL A 80 11.35 -3.95 -7.28
N TYR A 81 12.16 -3.24 -6.51
CA TYR A 81 13.60 -3.13 -6.75
C TYR A 81 14.31 -4.49 -6.65
N LEU A 82 14.00 -5.28 -5.62
CA LEU A 82 14.52 -6.64 -5.46
C LEU A 82 14.06 -7.56 -6.59
N ALA A 83 12.76 -7.54 -6.91
CA ALA A 83 12.19 -8.34 -8.00
C ALA A 83 12.86 -8.02 -9.34
N LYS A 84 13.05 -6.74 -9.67
CA LYS A 84 13.78 -6.30 -10.86
C LYS A 84 15.21 -6.84 -10.88
N SER A 85 15.90 -6.78 -9.75
CA SER A 85 17.27 -7.28 -9.63
C SER A 85 17.35 -8.80 -9.83
N PHE A 86 16.37 -9.56 -9.33
CA PHE A 86 16.31 -11.02 -9.50
C PHE A 86 15.89 -11.45 -10.90
N ARG A 87 15.00 -10.69 -11.56
CA ARG A 87 14.54 -11.01 -12.92
C ARG A 87 15.56 -10.61 -14.00
N GLY A 88 16.39 -9.61 -13.76
CA GLY A 88 17.44 -9.20 -14.69
C GLY A 88 16.86 -8.86 -16.07
N GLN A 89 17.29 -9.61 -17.10
CA GLN A 89 16.83 -9.42 -18.48
C GLN A 89 15.36 -9.86 -18.69
N ASP A 90 14.84 -10.73 -17.83
CA ASP A 90 13.44 -11.20 -17.89
C ASP A 90 12.48 -10.25 -17.15
N TRP A 91 12.92 -9.03 -16.81
CA TRP A 91 12.08 -8.03 -16.15
C TRP A 91 11.08 -7.42 -17.13
N GLU A 92 9.81 -7.43 -16.74
CA GLU A 92 8.74 -6.73 -17.44
C GLU A 92 8.53 -5.35 -16.79
N TYR A 93 8.59 -4.28 -17.59
CA TYR A 93 8.43 -2.92 -17.08
C TYR A 93 6.99 -2.65 -16.66
N LEU A 94 6.81 -2.18 -15.43
CA LEU A 94 5.50 -1.79 -14.88
C LEU A 94 4.99 -0.44 -15.41
N SER A 95 5.79 0.22 -16.25
CA SER A 95 5.49 1.49 -16.91
C SER A 95 6.15 1.50 -18.30
N ILE A 96 6.39 2.68 -18.87
CA ILE A 96 7.02 2.83 -20.18
C ILE A 96 8.47 2.30 -20.13
N ALA A 97 8.76 1.29 -20.95
CA ALA A 97 10.10 0.74 -21.07
C ALA A 97 11.09 1.77 -21.67
N PRO A 98 12.39 1.70 -21.32
CA PRO A 98 13.42 2.55 -21.91
C PRO A 98 13.39 2.52 -23.44
N GLY A 99 13.41 3.69 -24.07
CA GLY A 99 13.34 3.85 -25.52
C GLY A 99 11.93 3.81 -26.12
N GLN A 100 10.88 3.62 -25.32
CA GLN A 100 9.48 3.58 -25.80
C GLN A 100 8.68 4.86 -25.50
N SER A 101 9.31 5.90 -24.93
CA SER A 101 8.62 7.12 -24.49
C SER A 101 7.96 7.90 -25.62
N GLU A 102 8.61 8.05 -26.78
CA GLU A 102 8.03 8.78 -27.91
C GLU A 102 6.80 8.08 -28.47
N ALA A 103 6.87 6.75 -28.64
CA ALA A 103 5.75 5.94 -29.09
C ALA A 103 4.57 6.00 -28.10
N TYR A 104 4.85 5.99 -26.79
CA TYR A 104 3.81 6.16 -25.77
C TYR A 104 3.17 7.56 -25.82
N ASN A 105 3.96 8.62 -25.94
CA ASN A 105 3.45 9.99 -25.95
C ASN A 105 2.51 10.28 -27.13
N ALA A 106 2.66 9.55 -28.24
CA ALA A 106 1.72 9.64 -29.36
C ALA A 106 0.33 9.04 -29.05
N ASN A 107 0.24 8.12 -28.08
CA ASN A 107 -1.01 7.49 -27.66
C ASN A 107 -0.94 6.99 -26.20
N PRO A 108 -1.11 7.87 -25.20
CA PRO A 108 -0.97 7.51 -23.79
C PRO A 108 -2.15 6.66 -23.31
N VAL A 109 -1.87 5.40 -22.92
CA VAL A 109 -2.89 4.42 -22.50
C VAL A 109 -2.77 3.95 -21.05
N LEU A 110 -1.72 4.37 -20.32
CA LEU A 110 -1.51 3.94 -18.93
C LEU A 110 -2.20 4.84 -17.91
N GLU A 111 -2.46 6.10 -18.27
CA GLU A 111 -3.17 7.04 -17.40
C GLU A 111 -4.66 6.70 -17.33
N LYS A 112 -5.19 6.55 -16.12
CA LYS A 112 -6.61 6.31 -15.87
C LYS A 112 -7.14 7.36 -14.91
N ALA A 113 -8.26 7.98 -15.26
CA ALA A 113 -8.99 8.81 -14.31
C ALA A 113 -9.41 7.94 -13.11
N SER A 114 -9.17 8.42 -11.88
CA SER A 114 -9.65 7.71 -10.71
C SER A 114 -11.18 7.79 -10.65
N ALA A 115 -11.83 6.78 -10.07
CA ALA A 115 -13.27 6.85 -9.79
C ALA A 115 -13.64 8.05 -8.89
N TYR A 116 -12.67 8.57 -8.12
CA TYR A 116 -12.84 9.73 -7.24
C TYR A 116 -12.72 11.08 -7.99
N THR A 117 -12.05 11.13 -9.13
CA THR A 117 -11.92 12.34 -9.96
C THR A 117 -13.26 12.73 -10.58
N SER A 118 -14.15 11.76 -10.81
CA SER A 118 -15.50 11.97 -11.33
C SER A 118 -16.48 12.49 -10.26
N ALA A 119 -16.20 12.27 -8.98
CA ALA A 119 -17.05 12.67 -7.86
C ALA A 119 -16.82 14.11 -7.38
N SER A 120 -15.67 14.72 -7.73
CA SER A 120 -15.33 16.10 -7.35
C SER A 120 -15.79 17.16 -8.37
N VAL A 121 -16.45 16.77 -9.45
CA VAL A 121 -16.96 17.69 -10.49
C VAL A 121 -18.49 17.74 -10.45
N GLY A 122 -19.03 18.52 -9.50
CA GLY A 122 -20.44 18.88 -9.37
C GLY A 122 -20.78 19.16 -7.89
N SER A 123 -21.18 20.34 -7.44
CA SER A 123 -21.96 21.41 -8.11
C SER A 123 -21.43 22.82 -7.79
N PRO A 124 -21.71 23.83 -8.64
CA PRO A 124 -21.62 25.25 -8.29
C PRO A 124 -22.63 25.66 -7.22
#